data_AF-A0A349JCN8-F1
#
_entry.id   AF-A0A349JCN8-F1
#
_cell.length_a   1.000
_cell.length_b   1.000
_cell.length_c   1.000
_cell.angle_alpha   90.00
_cell.angle_beta   90.00
_cell.angle_gamma   90.00
#
_symmetry.space_group_name_H-M   'P 1'
#
loop_
_entity.id
_entity.type
_entity.pdbx_description
1 polymer ?
#
loop_
_entity_poly.entity_id
_entity_poly.type
_entity_poly.pdbx_seq_one_letter_code
_entity_poly.pdbx_strand_id
1 'polypeptide(L)' 'FRRSLYIAQDMRAGDVLTPKNLRCVRPGFGLAPKHLDSLLGQRIGRDTVAGTPMAWALLTPDSPG' A
#
# COMPACT_ATOMS: atom_id res chain seq x y z
N PHE A 1 2.12 -7.95 19.17
CA PHE A 1 2.25 -7.74 17.70
C PHE A 1 1.24 -6.70 17.23
N ARG A 2 1.71 -5.57 16.67
CA ARG A 2 0.83 -4.59 16.01
C ARG A 2 0.44 -5.09 14.62
N ARG A 3 -0.75 -4.75 14.13
CA ARG A 3 -1.13 -5.00 12.75
C ARG A 3 -0.54 -3.91 11.86
N SER A 4 -0.19 -4.24 10.63
CA SER A 4 0.33 -3.30 9.63
C SER A 4 -0.33 -3.55 8.27
N LEU A 5 -0.24 -2.57 7.38
CA LEU A 5 -0.77 -2.61 6.03
C LEU A 5 0.21 -3.31 5.09
N TYR A 6 -0.33 -4.18 4.25
CA TYR A 6 0.39 -4.96 3.26
C TYR A 6 -0.40 -5.01 1.96
N ILE A 7 0.33 -5.11 0.85
CA ILE A 7 -0.22 -5.41 -0.47
C ILE A 7 -0.77 -6.84 -0.44
N ALA A 8 -2.02 -7.01 -0.86
CA ALA A 8 -2.76 -8.26 -0.80
C ALA A 8 -2.85 -8.98 -2.16
N GLN A 9 -2.53 -8.29 -3.25
CA GLN A 9 -2.55 -8.80 -4.63
C GLN A 9 -1.42 -8.14 -5.41
N ASP A 10 -0.90 -8.80 -6.45
CA ASP A 10 0.10 -8.20 -7.32
C ASP A 10 -0.47 -6.94 -8.00
N MET A 11 0.33 -5.88 -8.05
CA MET A 11 -0.04 -4.58 -8.61
C MET A 11 1.08 -4.06 -9.48
N ARG A 12 0.73 -3.33 -10.53
CA ARG A 12 1.68 -2.65 -11.42
C ARG A 12 1.78 -1.17 -11.09
N ALA A 13 2.86 -0.53 -11.53
CA ALA A 13 3.00 0.91 -11.48
C ALA A 13 1.79 1.59 -12.15
N GLY A 14 1.18 2.54 -11.46
CA GLY A 14 -0.06 3.23 -11.85
C GLY A 14 -1.35 2.64 -11.28
N ASP A 15 -1.33 1.41 -10.74
CA ASP A 15 -2.52 0.79 -10.15
C ASP A 15 -2.98 1.51 -8.88
N VAL A 16 -4.29 1.54 -8.69
CA VAL A 16 -4.95 2.21 -7.56
C VAL A 16 -5.07 1.26 -6.36
N LEU A 17 -4.74 1.77 -5.17
CA LEU A 17 -4.97 1.10 -3.90
C LEU A 17 -6.46 1.08 -3.57
N THR A 18 -6.96 -0.12 -3.28
CA THR A 18 -8.34 -0.42 -2.96
C THR A 18 -8.41 -1.35 -1.74
N PRO A 19 -9.57 -1.47 -1.06
CA PRO A 19 -9.72 -2.41 0.05
C PRO A 19 -9.49 -3.88 -0.33
N LYS A 20 -9.49 -4.20 -1.64
CA LYS A 20 -9.23 -5.56 -2.15
C LYS A 20 -7.75 -5.89 -2.22
N ASN A 21 -6.91 -4.91 -2.55
CA ASN A 21 -5.46 -5.08 -2.77
C ASN A 21 -4.60 -4.51 -1.63
N LEU A 22 -5.20 -3.86 -0.63
CA LEU A 22 -4.53 -3.39 0.58
C LEU A 22 -5.21 -3.97 1.81
N ARG A 23 -4.46 -4.70 2.65
CA ARG A 23 -5.00 -5.37 3.84
C ARG A 23 -4.15 -5.15 5.08
N CYS A 24 -4.83 -5.18 6.22
CA CYS A 24 -4.22 -5.11 7.54
C CYS A 24 -3.89 -6.53 8.04
N VAL A 25 -2.62 -6.89 8.09
CA VAL A 25 -2.13 -8.22 8.50
C VAL A 25 -1.09 -8.13 9.63
N ARG A 26 -0.68 -9.29 10.14
CA ARG A 26 0.45 -9.44 11.08
C ARG A 26 1.58 -10.14 10.33
N PRO A 27 2.87 -9.90 10.62
CA PRO A 27 3.45 -9.02 11.64
C PRO A 27 3.42 -7.52 11.27
N GLY A 28 3.98 -6.67 12.16
CA GLY A 28 3.78 -5.21 12.14
C GLY A 28 4.89 -4.38 11.48
N PHE A 29 5.45 -4.80 10.34
CA PHE A 29 6.58 -4.11 9.70
C PHE A 29 6.17 -3.02 8.69
N GLY A 30 4.98 -3.11 8.09
CA GLY A 30 4.44 -2.07 7.20
C GLY A 30 3.79 -0.89 7.93
N LEU A 31 3.16 0.01 7.16
CA LEU A 31 2.44 1.18 7.70
C LEU A 31 1.32 0.79 8.68
N ALA A 32 1.04 1.69 9.63
CA ALA A 32 -0.02 1.48 10.60
C ALA A 32 -1.41 1.49 9.92
N PRO A 33 -2.40 0.70 10.41
CA PRO A 33 -3.72 0.60 9.80
C PRO A 33 -4.50 1.92 9.75
N LYS A 34 -4.16 2.87 10.63
CA LYS A 34 -4.71 4.23 10.65
C LYS A 34 -4.48 5.02 9.35
N HIS A 35 -3.55 4.58 8.50
CA HIS A 35 -3.28 5.21 7.21
C HIS A 35 -4.08 4.58 6.07
N LEU A 36 -4.89 3.55 6.33
CA LEU A 36 -5.65 2.85 5.30
C LEU A 36 -6.49 3.83 4.48
N ASP A 37 -7.31 4.65 5.14
CA ASP A 37 -8.20 5.60 4.45
C ASP A 37 -7.45 6.61 3.60
N SER A 38 -6.26 7.06 4.03
CA SER A 38 -5.41 7.98 3.26
C SER A 38 -4.72 7.32 2.06
N LEU A 39 -4.52 6.00 2.12
CA LEU A 39 -3.87 5.23 1.06
C LEU A 39 -4.87 4.75 0.02
N LEU A 40 -6.14 4.53 0.38
CA LEU A 40 -7.18 4.18 -0.58
C LEU A 40 -7.33 5.30 -1.61
N GLY A 41 -7.36 4.92 -2.89
CA GLY A 41 -7.40 5.87 -4.02
C GLY A 41 -6.02 6.37 -4.48
N GLN A 42 -4.95 6.16 -3.69
CA GLN A 42 -3.58 6.47 -4.13
C GLN A 42 -3.08 5.45 -5.16
N ARG A 43 -2.08 5.83 -5.95
CA ARG A 43 -1.47 4.96 -6.96
C ARG A 43 -0.10 4.45 -6.52
N ILE A 44 0.22 3.21 -6.86
CA ILE A 44 1.57 2.66 -6.68
C ILE A 44 2.48 3.23 -7.79
N GLY A 45 3.69 3.67 -7.45
CA GLY A 45 4.69 4.18 -8.39
C GLY A 45 5.60 3.11 -8.99
N ARG A 46 5.46 1.84 -8.58
CA ARG A 46 6.27 0.71 -9.05
C ARG A 46 5.49 -0.60 -8.96
N ASP A 47 5.95 -1.63 -9.64
CA ASP A 47 5.37 -2.97 -9.53
C ASP A 47 5.60 -3.54 -8.12
N THR A 48 4.57 -4.18 -7.57
CA THR A 48 4.59 -4.81 -6.24
C THR A 48 3.87 -6.15 -6.28
N VAL A 49 4.27 -7.07 -5.40
CA VAL A 49 3.65 -8.39 -5.28
C VAL A 49 2.89 -8.53 -3.97
N ALA A 50 1.95 -9.47 -3.91
CA ALA A 50 1.24 -9.81 -2.68
C ALA A 50 2.21 -10.17 -1.55
N GLY A 51 1.93 -9.69 -0.34
CA GLY A 51 2.80 -9.83 0.84
C GLY A 51 3.87 -8.74 0.98
N THR A 52 3.93 -7.78 0.05
CA THR A 52 4.82 -6.61 0.19
C THR A 52 4.34 -5.70 1.33
N PRO A 53 5.20 -5.32 2.30
CA PRO A 53 4.84 -4.37 3.34
C PRO A 53 4.56 -3.00 2.72
N MET A 54 3.40 -2.42 3.07
CA MET A 54 3.03 -1.11 2.53
C MET A 54 3.92 -0.02 3.11
N ALA A 55 4.39 0.90 2.27
CA ALA A 55 5.22 2.05 2.62
C ALA A 55 4.91 3.24 1.70
N TRP A 56 5.08 4.47 2.21
CA TRP A 56 4.85 5.70 1.44
C TRP A 56 5.72 5.79 0.18
N ALA A 57 6.95 5.25 0.23
CA ALA A 57 7.87 5.20 -0.91
C ALA A 57 7.42 4.28 -2.07
N LEU A 58 6.37 3.49 -1.87
CA LEU A 58 5.73 2.72 -2.95
C LEU A 58 4.74 3.56 -3.74
N LEU A 59 4.28 4.70 -3.22
CA LEU A 59 3.34 5.56 -3.94
C LEU A 59 4.03 6.32 -5.06
N THR A 60 3.26 6.67 -6.09
CA THR A 60 3.71 7.60 -7.12
C THR A 60 4.05 8.94 -6.45
N PRO A 61 5.24 9.51 -6.69
CA PRO A 61 5.53 10.86 -6.21
C PRO A 61 4.51 11.81 -6.84
N ASP A 62 3.95 12.70 -6.02
CA ASP A 62 3.15 13.82 -6.53
C ASP A 62 4.10 14.62 -7.43
N SER A 63 3.96 14.46 -8.75
CA SER A 63 4.62 15.35 -9.69
C SER A 63 3.91 16.68 -9.55
N PRO A 64 4.56 17.74 -9.03
CA PRO A 64 3.98 19.06 -9.14
C PRO A 64 3.97 19.39 -10.63
N GLY A 65 2.78 19.30 -11.23
CA GLY A 65 2.52 19.87 -12.56
C GLY A 65 2.54 21.39 -12.50
#